data_AF-A0A3D5GHZ2-F1
#
_entry.id   AF-A0A3D5GHZ2-F1
#
_cell.length_a   1.000
_cell.length_b   1.000
_cell.length_c   1.000
_cell.angle_alpha   90.00
_cell.angle_beta   90.00
_cell.angle_gamma   90.00
#
_symmetry.space_group_name_H-M   'P 1'
#
loop_
_entity.id
_entity.type
_entity.pdbx_description
1 polymer ?
#
loop_
_entity_poly.entity_id
_entity_poly.type
_entity_poly.pdbx_seq_one_letter_code
_entity_poly.pdbx_strand_id
1 'polypeptide(L)' 'MGEIVAAIDCGTNSTRMLIGESTRSTEVFRTLDRRMMVTRMGEGVDSRRRFADPAVERVLGVLAGYRQVM' A
#
# COMPACT_ATOMS: atom_id res chain seq x y z
N MET A 1 -14.15 10.72 19.25
CA MET A 1 -13.24 9.57 19.00
C MET A 1 -13.00 9.52 17.51
N GLY A 2 -11.74 9.52 17.06
CA GLY A 2 -11.43 9.45 15.64
C GLY A 2 -11.69 8.05 15.07
N GLU A 3 -11.98 7.99 13.78
CA GLU A 3 -12.11 6.73 13.02
C GLU A 3 -10.71 6.32 12.54
N ILE A 4 -10.27 5.11 12.89
CA ILE A 4 -9.01 4.56 12.37
C ILE A 4 -9.29 4.00 10.98
N VAL A 5 -8.57 4.50 9.98
CA VAL A 5 -8.68 4.08 8.59
C VAL A 5 -7.30 3.76 8.03
N ALA A 6 -7.27 2.88 7.03
CA ALA A 6 -6.06 2.52 6.31
C ALA A 6 -6.27 2.64 4.80
N ALA A 7 -5.24 3.10 4.09
CA ALA A 7 -5.18 3.13 2.63
C ALA A 7 -3.98 2.31 2.14
N ILE A 8 -4.22 1.51 1.10
CA ILE A 8 -3.18 0.74 0.40
C ILE A 8 -3.11 1.24 -1.04
N ASP A 9 -1.90 1.54 -1.51
CA ASP A 9 -1.63 1.95 -2.89
C ASP A 9 -0.63 0.98 -3.52
N CYS A 10 -1.09 0.22 -4.53
CA CYS A 10 -0.28 -0.71 -5.30
C CYS A 10 0.18 -0.04 -6.61
N GLY A 11 1.17 0.84 -6.50
CA GLY A 11 1.71 1.55 -7.66
C GLY A 11 2.65 0.69 -8.51
N THR A 12 3.01 1.23 -9.69
CA THR A 12 3.92 0.59 -10.66
C THR A 12 5.29 0.25 -10.06
N ASN A 13 5.85 1.11 -9.22
CA ASN A 13 7.18 0.92 -8.61
C ASN A 13 7.12 0.44 -7.16
N SER A 14 6.08 0.82 -6.42
CA SER A 14 6.04 0.64 -4.98
C SER A 14 4.64 0.35 -4.48
N THR A 15 4.56 -0.51 -3.48
CA THR A 15 3.35 -0.76 -2.70
C THR A 15 3.46 0.03 -1.39
N ARG A 16 2.42 0.75 -1.01
CA ARG A 16 2.40 1.66 0.14
C ARG A 16 1.22 1.37 1.05
N MET A 17 1.39 1.66 2.34
CA MET A 17 0.33 1.65 3.35
C MET A 17 0.38 2.95 4.16
N LEU A 18 -0.79 3.51 4.44
CA LEU A 18 -0.97 4.64 5.35
C LEU A 18 -2.13 4.33 6.29
N ILE A 19 -1.86 4.23 7.59
CA ILE A 19 -2.86 4.13 8.65
C ILE A 19 -2.95 5.49 9.33
N GLY A 20 -4.16 5.97 9.58
CA GLY A 20 -4.36 7.19 10.34
C GLY A 20 -5.68 7.24 11.08
N GLU A 21 -5.72 8.12 12.07
CA GLU A 21 -6.93 8.48 12.80
C GLU A 21 -7.54 9.73 12.16
N SER A 22 -8.76 9.59 11.64
CA SER A 22 -9.53 10.67 11.04
C SER A 22 -10.57 11.20 12.03
N THR A 23 -10.54 12.50 12.31
CA THR A 23 -11.56 13.14 13.15
C THR A 23 -12.52 13.95 12.29
N ARG A 24 -13.78 13.47 12.17
CA ARG A 24 -14.82 14.11 11.35
C ARG A 24 -15.09 15.58 11.70
N SER A 25 -14.75 16.00 12.93
CA SER A 25 -14.99 17.35 13.43
C SER A 25 -13.92 18.37 13.08
N THR A 26 -12.71 17.96 12.69
CA THR A 26 -11.58 18.91 12.54
C THR A 26 -10.81 18.81 11.22
N GLU A 27 -11.20 17.90 10.30
CA GLU A 27 -10.43 17.56 9.09
C GLU A 27 -8.96 17.16 9.37
N VAL A 28 -8.62 16.92 10.64
CA VAL A 28 -7.28 16.49 11.03
C VAL A 28 -7.16 14.99 10.81
N PHE A 29 -6.17 14.63 10.00
CA PHE A 29 -5.71 13.26 9.80
C PHE A 29 -4.37 13.05 10.51
N ARG A 30 -4.37 12.25 11.58
CA ARG A 30 -3.15 11.90 12.31
C ARG A 30 -2.59 10.59 11.76
N THR A 31 -1.38 10.63 11.19
CA THR A 31 -0.69 9.42 10.73
C THR A 31 -0.29 8.54 11.93
N LEU A 32 -0.66 7.26 11.89
CA LEU A 32 -0.32 6.24 12.90
C LEU A 32 0.82 5.34 12.43
N ASP A 33 0.75 4.87 11.18
CA ASP A 33 1.80 4.07 10.54
C ASP A 33 1.85 4.45 9.06
N ARG A 34 3.06 4.48 8.50
CA ARG A 34 3.29 4.72 7.09
C ARG A 34 4.41 3.80 6.63
N ARG A 35 4.12 2.96 5.64
CA ARG A 35 5.08 2.02 5.06
C ARG A 35 5.12 2.17 3.54
N MET A 36 6.29 1.92 2.99
CA MET A 36 6.51 1.87 1.54
C MET A 36 7.54 0.78 1.24
N MET A 37 7.21 -0.09 0.30
CA MET A 37 8.12 -1.11 -0.21
C MET A 37 8.22 -0.99 -1.72
N VAL A 38 9.44 -1.03 -2.25
CA VAL A 38 9.68 -1.08 -3.70
C VAL A 38 9.39 -2.50 -4.19
N THR A 39 8.29 -2.66 -4.91
CA THR A 39 7.80 -3.96 -5.42
C THR A 39 7.95 -4.09 -6.93
N ARG A 40 8.14 -2.98 -7.65
CA ARG A 40 8.31 -2.93 -9.12
C ARG A 40 7.27 -3.75 -9.87
N MET A 41 5.99 -3.64 -9.47
CA MET A 41 4.90 -4.39 -10.08
C MET A 41 4.83 -4.20 -11.59
N GLY A 42 5.15 -2.99 -12.08
CA GLY A 42 5.11 -2.63 -13.48
C GLY A 42 6.31 -3.07 -14.33
N GLU A 43 7.24 -3.86 -13.79
CA GLU A 43 8.42 -4.27 -14.56
C GLU A 43 8.03 -5.04 -15.84
N GLY A 44 8.41 -4.49 -17.00
CA GLY A 44 8.13 -5.07 -18.31
C GLY A 44 6.65 -5.15 -18.69
N VAL A 45 5.76 -4.41 -18.02
CA VAL A 45 4.33 -4.35 -18.39
C VAL A 45 4.13 -3.62 -19.72
N ASP A 46 4.93 -2.60 -19.99
CA ASP A 46 4.94 -1.85 -21.26
C ASP A 46 5.08 -2.76 -22.49
N SER A 47 5.98 -3.74 -22.41
CA SER A 47 6.32 -4.68 -23.47
C SER A 47 5.45 -5.93 -23.45
N ARG A 48 5.17 -6.50 -22.28
CA ARG A 48 4.45 -7.78 -22.16
C ARG A 48 2.94 -7.63 -21.99
N ARG A 49 2.45 -6.43 -21.68
CA ARG A 49 1.04 -6.11 -21.37
C ARG A 49 0.42 -7.01 -20.28
N ARG A 50 1.25 -7.56 -19.40
CA ARG A 50 0.87 -8.37 -18.24
C ARG A 50 1.90 -8.20 -17.14
N PHE A 51 1.48 -8.39 -15.90
CA PHE A 51 2.40 -8.50 -14.77
C PHE A 51 3.21 -9.79 -14.89
N ALA A 52 4.47 -9.73 -14.45
CA ALA A 52 5.30 -10.92 -14.29
C ALA A 52 4.96 -11.59 -12.96
N ASP A 53 4.97 -12.92 -12.91
CA ASP A 53 4.66 -13.67 -11.68
C ASP A 53 5.54 -13.24 -10.49
N PRO A 54 6.87 -13.05 -10.65
CA PRO A 54 7.70 -12.54 -9.56
C PRO A 54 7.29 -11.15 -9.07
N ALA A 55 6.73 -10.31 -9.95
CA ALA A 55 6.25 -8.98 -9.59
C ALA A 55 4.98 -9.06 -8.75
N VAL A 56 4.06 -9.97 -9.10
CA VAL A 56 2.86 -10.27 -8.33
C VAL A 56 3.21 -10.85 -6.97
N GLU A 57 4.13 -11.82 -6.90
CA GLU A 57 4.57 -12.44 -5.64
C GLU A 57 5.15 -11.44 -4.66
N ARG A 58 5.99 -10.50 -5.13
CA ARG A 58 6.53 -9.42 -4.28
C ARG A 58 5.42 -8.54 -3.70
N VAL A 59 4.43 -8.16 -4.52
CA VAL A 59 3.30 -7.35 -4.05
C VAL A 59 2.48 -8.12 -3.01
N LEU A 60 2.14 -9.39 -3.29
CA LEU A 60 1.38 -10.23 -2.37
C LEU A 60 2.11 -10.43 -1.03
N GLY A 61 3.44 -10.64 -1.07
CA GLY A 61 4.26 -10.73 0.14
C GLY A 61 4.21 -9.45 0.98
N VAL A 62 4.29 -8.29 0.34
CA VAL A 62 4.17 -6.99 1.04
C VAL A 62 2.78 -6.81 1.63
N LEU A 63 1.71 -7.11 0.88
CA LEU A 63 0.32 -7.02 1.36
C LEU A 63 0.06 -7.96 2.54
N ALA A 64 0.60 -9.18 2.51
CA ALA A 64 0.52 -10.11 3.63
C ALA A 64 1.23 -9.55 4.88
N GLY A 65 2.36 -8.86 4.70
CA GLY A 65 3.06 -8.18 5.79
C GLY A 65 2.28 -6.98 6.36
N TYR A 66 1.64 -6.18 5.50
CA TYR A 66 0.79 -5.06 5.93
C TYR A 66 -0.42 -5.54 6.72
N ARG A 67 -1.03 -6.66 6.33
CA ARG A 67 -2.15 -7.26 7.08
C ARG A 67 -1.81 -7.61 8.53
N GLN A 68 -0.55 -7.88 8.87
CA GLN A 68 -0.17 -8.21 10.25
C GLN A 68 -0.18 -7.00 11.20
N VAL A 69 -0.25 -5.79 10.67
CA VAL A 69 -0.12 -4.54 11.42
C VAL A 69 -1.32 -3.61 11.24
N MET A 70 -2.31 -4.06 10.46
CA MET A 70 -3.64 -3.45 10.31
C MET A 70 -4.62 -4.16 11.23
#